data_AF-A0A7Z9GW83-F1
#
_entry.id   AF-A0A7Z9GW83-F1
#
_cell.length_a   1.000
_cell.length_b   1.000
_cell.length_c   1.000
_cell.angle_alpha   90.00
_cell.angle_beta   90.00
_cell.angle_gamma   90.00
#
_symmetry.space_group_name_H-M   'P 1'
#
loop_
_entity.id
_entity.type
_entity.pdbx_description
1 polymer ?
#
loop_
_entity_poly.entity_id
_entity_poly.type
_entity_poly.pdbx_seq_one_letter_code
_entity_poly.pdbx_strand_id
1 'polypeptide(L)'
;MNIWPAIDLRNGKCVRLQQGDYSRETVFGDDPVAIAHRWISEGAEQLHLVDLDGAREGHWANRTAVQAVVSAVNVPCQLGGGIRDEETITELFEIGVARVVIGTKALKDPDWFRDICRKYPARIVLGIDARDGCVATDGWLETSTMPAIELAQQFTDEPVAAIVYTDIAKDGMLAGPNLSAMGKMKQASVFPVVASGGVTTSDDVRQLARLQLDGCIIGRTLYEGQLQLADALTAARQAS
;
A
#
# COMPACT_ATOMS: atom_id res chain seq x y z
N MET A 1 -9.67 -7.96 10.55
CA MET A 1 -8.67 -7.10 9.86
C MET A 1 -7.84 -7.95 8.90
N ASN A 2 -7.60 -7.49 7.67
CA ASN A 2 -6.85 -8.27 6.68
C ASN A 2 -5.35 -7.92 6.70
N ILE A 3 -4.48 -8.88 6.33
CA ILE A 3 -3.03 -8.66 6.21
C ILE A 3 -2.63 -8.64 4.74
N TRP A 4 -1.85 -7.66 4.35
CA TRP A 4 -1.32 -7.50 2.99
C TRP A 4 0.22 -7.58 3.02
N PRO A 5 0.82 -8.75 2.76
CA PRO A 5 2.25 -8.83 2.49
C PRO A 5 2.59 -7.95 1.30
N ALA A 6 3.56 -7.06 1.47
CA ALA A 6 3.97 -6.16 0.41
C ALA A 6 5.16 -6.71 -0.39
N ILE A 7 5.16 -6.43 -1.70
CA ILE A 7 6.27 -6.68 -2.62
C ILE A 7 6.56 -5.36 -3.33
N ASP A 8 7.70 -4.74 -3.00
CA ASP A 8 8.14 -3.54 -3.71
C ASP A 8 9.07 -3.96 -4.85
N LEU A 9 8.80 -3.44 -6.04
CA LEU A 9 9.46 -3.79 -7.28
C LEU A 9 10.37 -2.65 -7.73
N ARG A 10 11.62 -2.99 -8.00
CA ARG A 10 12.59 -2.08 -8.60
C ARG A 10 13.55 -2.83 -9.52
N ASN A 11 13.73 -2.36 -10.75
CA ASN A 11 14.48 -3.02 -11.81
C ASN A 11 14.09 -4.51 -11.98
N GLY A 12 12.79 -4.82 -11.86
CA GLY A 12 12.23 -6.17 -11.91
C GLY A 12 12.48 -7.04 -10.66
N LYS A 13 13.12 -6.51 -9.62
CA LYS A 13 13.51 -7.26 -8.40
C LYS A 13 12.65 -6.87 -7.20
N CYS A 14 12.56 -7.78 -6.23
CA CYS A 14 11.95 -7.52 -4.93
C CYS A 14 12.93 -6.78 -4.02
N VAL A 15 12.58 -5.57 -3.63
CA VAL A 15 13.45 -4.71 -2.83
C VAL A 15 12.73 -4.12 -1.62
N ARG A 16 13.49 -3.48 -0.73
CA ARG A 16 12.97 -2.50 0.21
C ARG A 16 13.86 -1.28 0.25
N LEU A 17 13.24 -0.12 0.36
CA LEU A 17 13.91 1.14 0.63
C LEU A 17 13.79 1.45 2.13
N GLN A 18 14.87 1.93 2.74
CA GLN A 18 14.78 2.48 4.08
C GLN A 18 14.17 3.88 4.03
N GLN A 19 12.98 4.06 4.60
CA GLN A 19 12.23 5.34 4.57
C GLN A 19 12.03 5.90 3.15
N GLY A 20 11.84 5.03 2.16
CA GLY A 20 11.65 5.44 0.76
C GLY A 20 12.91 5.99 0.08
N ASP A 21 14.08 5.92 0.71
CA ASP A 21 15.34 6.39 0.14
C ASP A 21 15.88 5.40 -0.90
N TYR A 22 15.82 5.78 -2.18
CA TYR A 22 16.28 5.00 -3.33
C TYR A 22 17.79 4.68 -3.32
N SER A 23 18.58 5.39 -2.51
CA SER A 23 20.01 5.10 -2.32
C SER A 23 20.25 4.04 -1.24
N ARG A 24 19.25 3.77 -0.39
CA ARG A 24 19.32 2.82 0.73
C ARG A 24 18.43 1.62 0.47
N GLU A 25 18.81 0.87 -0.55
CA GLU A 25 18.09 -0.31 -1.01
C GLU A 25 18.64 -1.60 -0.39
N THR A 26 17.74 -2.53 -0.08
CA THR A 26 18.06 -3.94 0.16
C THR A 26 17.31 -4.80 -0.85
N VAL A 27 18.03 -5.64 -1.59
CA VAL A 27 17.44 -6.60 -2.53
C VAL A 27 17.16 -7.91 -1.80
N PHE A 28 15.91 -8.36 -1.81
CA PHE A 28 15.48 -9.58 -1.14
C PHE A 28 15.27 -10.77 -2.08
N GLY A 29 15.16 -10.51 -3.38
CA GLY A 29 15.04 -11.54 -4.40
C GLY A 29 14.95 -10.94 -5.79
N ASP A 30 15.34 -11.71 -6.79
CA ASP A 30 15.25 -11.37 -8.22
C ASP A 30 14.06 -12.04 -8.93
N ASP A 31 13.32 -12.91 -8.23
CA ASP A 31 12.09 -13.55 -8.70
C ASP A 31 10.87 -13.09 -7.88
N PRO A 32 10.12 -12.08 -8.36
CA PRO A 32 8.86 -11.64 -7.73
C PRO A 32 7.78 -12.72 -7.63
N VAL A 33 7.74 -13.67 -8.57
CA VAL A 33 6.75 -14.75 -8.57
C VAL A 33 7.04 -15.72 -7.43
N ALA A 34 8.31 -16.08 -7.22
CA ALA A 34 8.72 -16.90 -6.08
C ALA A 34 8.34 -16.28 -4.73
N ILE A 35 8.54 -14.96 -4.58
CA ILE A 35 8.16 -14.23 -3.37
C ILE A 35 6.63 -14.19 -3.19
N ALA A 36 5.87 -13.97 -4.26
CA ALA A 36 4.41 -14.00 -4.20
C ALA A 36 3.88 -15.38 -3.79
N HIS A 37 4.41 -16.46 -4.38
CA HIS A 37 4.09 -17.83 -4.00
C HIS A 37 4.46 -18.14 -2.56
N ARG A 38 5.60 -17.65 -2.08
CA ARG A 38 6.00 -17.78 -0.67
C ARG A 38 4.92 -17.19 0.24
N TRP A 39 4.51 -15.94 0.03
CA TRP A 39 3.48 -15.30 0.85
C TRP A 39 2.16 -16.05 0.83
N ILE A 40 1.74 -16.55 -0.33
CA ILE A 40 0.51 -17.36 -0.44
C ILE A 40 0.64 -18.68 0.31
N SER A 41 1.79 -19.36 0.19
CA SER A 41 2.05 -20.61 0.92
C SER A 41 2.08 -20.41 2.45
N GLU A 42 2.43 -19.21 2.90
CA GLU A 42 2.39 -18.79 4.31
C GLU A 42 1.00 -18.28 4.75
N GLY A 43 0.00 -18.30 3.87
CA GLY A 43 -1.41 -18.00 4.18
C GLY A 43 -1.91 -16.63 3.73
N ALA A 44 -1.16 -15.89 2.90
CA ALA A 44 -1.65 -14.63 2.33
C ALA A 44 -2.89 -14.85 1.47
N GLU A 45 -3.97 -14.13 1.76
CA GLU A 45 -5.21 -14.14 0.98
C GLU A 45 -5.28 -13.00 -0.06
N GLN A 46 -4.24 -12.16 -0.12
CA GLN A 46 -4.15 -10.95 -0.95
C GLN A 46 -2.72 -10.39 -0.90
N LEU A 47 -2.31 -9.61 -1.91
CA LEU A 47 -0.95 -9.06 -2.01
C LEU A 47 -0.95 -7.56 -2.33
N HIS A 48 -0.03 -6.80 -1.72
CA HIS A 48 0.21 -5.40 -2.05
C HIS A 48 1.49 -5.26 -2.85
N LEU A 49 1.39 -4.79 -4.09
CA LEU A 49 2.52 -4.56 -4.97
C LEU A 49 2.78 -3.06 -5.06
N VAL A 50 4.05 -2.67 -5.11
CA VAL A 50 4.46 -1.27 -5.34
C VAL A 50 5.50 -1.23 -6.45
N ASP A 51 5.22 -0.53 -7.53
CA ASP A 51 6.21 -0.19 -8.56
C ASP A 51 7.00 1.04 -8.12
N LEU A 52 8.19 0.85 -7.55
CA LEU A 52 9.02 1.95 -7.06
C LEU A 52 9.64 2.76 -8.20
N ASP A 53 10.03 2.10 -9.29
CA ASP A 53 10.51 2.82 -10.48
C ASP A 53 9.40 3.71 -11.04
N GLY A 54 8.18 3.16 -11.15
CA GLY A 54 7.05 3.94 -11.59
C GLY A 54 6.66 5.06 -10.64
N ALA A 55 6.73 4.83 -9.32
CA ALA A 55 6.49 5.88 -8.32
C ALA A 55 7.42 7.09 -8.54
N ARG A 56 8.68 6.85 -8.93
CA ARG A 56 9.68 7.87 -9.22
C ARG A 56 9.54 8.50 -10.62
N GLU A 57 9.41 7.67 -11.65
CA GLU A 57 9.42 8.09 -13.06
C GLU A 57 8.07 8.65 -13.52
N GLY A 58 6.98 8.18 -12.90
CA GLY A 58 5.63 8.64 -13.18
C GLY A 58 4.87 7.87 -14.24
N HIS A 59 5.32 6.68 -14.58
CA HIS A 59 4.59 5.74 -15.44
C HIS A 59 4.83 4.32 -14.93
N TRP A 60 3.95 3.38 -15.24
CA TRP A 60 4.14 1.97 -14.89
C TRP A 60 5.38 1.38 -15.60
N ALA A 61 6.43 1.09 -14.83
CA ALA A 61 7.78 0.74 -15.30
C ALA A 61 8.06 -0.77 -15.16
N ASN A 62 7.57 -1.40 -14.09
CA ASN A 62 7.80 -2.83 -13.81
C ASN A 62 6.73 -3.75 -14.45
N ARG A 63 6.38 -3.49 -15.71
CA ARG A 63 5.28 -4.15 -16.45
C ARG A 63 5.36 -5.68 -16.41
N THR A 64 6.50 -6.22 -16.88
CA THR A 64 6.73 -7.67 -16.95
C THR A 64 6.66 -8.34 -15.57
N ALA A 65 7.25 -7.72 -14.54
CA ALA A 65 7.28 -8.27 -13.19
C ALA A 65 5.87 -8.30 -12.56
N VAL A 66 5.12 -7.21 -12.67
CA VAL A 66 3.73 -7.13 -12.18
C VAL A 66 2.85 -8.15 -12.88
N GLN A 67 2.90 -8.22 -14.22
CA GLN A 67 2.09 -9.17 -14.97
C GLN A 67 2.41 -10.62 -14.63
N ALA A 68 3.70 -10.94 -14.45
CA ALA A 68 4.13 -12.27 -14.04
C ALA A 68 3.57 -12.67 -12.67
N VAL A 69 3.65 -11.76 -11.68
CA VAL A 69 3.09 -12.00 -10.34
C VAL A 69 1.59 -12.19 -10.39
N VAL A 70 0.85 -11.26 -11.01
CA VAL A 70 -0.62 -11.30 -11.07
C VAL A 70 -1.11 -12.56 -11.78
N SER A 71 -0.43 -13.00 -12.84
CA SER A 71 -0.80 -14.21 -13.59
C SER A 71 -0.48 -15.52 -12.85
N ALA A 72 0.48 -15.49 -11.91
CA ALA A 72 0.93 -16.67 -11.18
C ALA A 72 0.11 -16.97 -9.92
N VAL A 73 -0.72 -16.03 -9.46
CA VAL A 73 -1.40 -16.12 -8.16
C VAL A 73 -2.92 -16.09 -8.30
N ASN A 74 -3.60 -16.78 -7.38
CA ASN A 74 -5.07 -16.86 -7.34
C ASN A 74 -5.68 -15.96 -6.25
N VAL A 75 -4.92 -15.01 -5.73
CA VAL A 75 -5.36 -14.06 -4.71
C VAL A 75 -5.37 -12.64 -5.28
N PRO A 76 -6.26 -11.75 -4.84
CA PRO A 76 -6.30 -10.39 -5.34
C PRO A 76 -5.00 -9.63 -5.04
N CYS A 77 -4.45 -9.01 -6.08
CA CYS A 77 -3.34 -8.06 -5.97
C CYS A 77 -3.87 -6.64 -6.06
N GLN A 78 -3.34 -5.75 -5.22
CA GLN A 78 -3.45 -4.31 -5.43
C GLN A 78 -2.08 -3.73 -5.83
N LEU A 79 -2.05 -2.78 -6.76
CA LEU A 79 -0.81 -2.17 -7.24
C LEU A 79 -0.81 -0.66 -7.01
N GLY A 80 0.26 -0.13 -6.42
CA GLY A 80 0.58 1.30 -6.42
C GLY A 80 1.89 1.61 -7.16
N GLY A 81 2.13 2.90 -7.43
CA GLY A 81 3.38 3.39 -8.03
C GLY A 81 3.24 3.79 -9.49
N GLY A 82 3.37 5.09 -9.78
CA GLY A 82 3.48 5.60 -11.16
C GLY A 82 2.18 5.68 -11.97
N ILE A 83 1.03 5.43 -11.35
CA ILE A 83 -0.26 5.41 -12.06
C ILE A 83 -0.81 6.84 -12.15
N ARG A 84 -0.83 7.42 -13.36
CA ARG A 84 -1.16 8.84 -13.59
C ARG A 84 -2.23 9.09 -14.66
N ASP A 85 -2.61 8.06 -15.40
CA ASP A 85 -3.56 8.15 -16.51
C ASP A 85 -4.50 6.94 -16.53
N GLU A 86 -5.61 7.09 -17.26
CA GLU A 86 -6.66 6.08 -17.33
C GLU A 86 -6.27 4.86 -18.19
N GLU A 87 -5.39 5.04 -19.17
CA GLU A 87 -4.92 3.97 -20.05
C GLU A 87 -4.17 2.91 -19.22
N THR A 88 -3.21 3.36 -18.41
CA THR A 88 -2.49 2.51 -17.45
C THR A 88 -3.43 1.81 -16.48
N ILE A 89 -4.45 2.51 -15.97
CA ILE A 89 -5.45 1.92 -15.06
C ILE A 89 -6.19 0.78 -15.77
N THR A 90 -6.62 1.01 -17.03
CA THR A 90 -7.34 0.02 -17.84
C THR A 90 -6.47 -1.22 -18.08
N GLU A 91 -5.23 -1.03 -18.52
CA GLU A 91 -4.27 -2.12 -18.75
C GLU A 91 -4.03 -2.96 -17.49
N LEU A 92 -3.83 -2.31 -16.34
CA LEU A 92 -3.62 -3.01 -15.06
C LEU A 92 -4.80 -3.90 -14.71
N PHE A 93 -6.01 -3.43 -14.97
CA PHE A 93 -7.23 -4.18 -14.72
C PHE A 93 -7.43 -5.33 -15.71
N GLU A 94 -7.05 -5.15 -16.97
CA GLU A 94 -7.07 -6.21 -17.99
C GLU A 94 -6.12 -7.37 -17.65
N ILE A 95 -4.95 -7.07 -17.07
CA ILE A 95 -4.03 -8.12 -16.61
C ILE A 95 -4.42 -8.77 -15.28
N GLY A 96 -5.52 -8.34 -14.65
CA GLY A 96 -6.08 -8.95 -13.45
C GLY A 96 -5.76 -8.27 -12.11
N VAL A 97 -5.18 -7.06 -12.11
CA VAL A 97 -5.03 -6.29 -10.86
C VAL A 97 -6.42 -5.97 -10.30
N ALA A 98 -6.65 -6.31 -9.03
CA ALA A 98 -7.96 -6.14 -8.41
C ALA A 98 -8.23 -4.66 -8.04
N ARG A 99 -7.20 -3.98 -7.51
CA ARG A 99 -7.28 -2.58 -7.08
C ARG A 99 -6.03 -1.80 -7.45
N VAL A 100 -6.22 -0.52 -7.71
CA VAL A 100 -5.14 0.41 -8.06
C VAL A 100 -5.02 1.48 -6.99
N VAL A 101 -3.82 1.67 -6.45
CA VAL A 101 -3.50 2.66 -5.41
C VAL A 101 -2.96 3.93 -6.04
N ILE A 102 -3.64 5.05 -5.83
CA ILE A 102 -3.29 6.36 -6.40
C ILE A 102 -3.11 7.35 -5.27
N GLY A 103 -1.92 7.95 -5.18
CA GLY A 103 -1.58 8.99 -4.19
C GLY A 103 -1.39 10.36 -4.84
N THR A 104 -0.19 10.65 -5.33
CA THR A 104 0.21 11.96 -5.90
C THR A 104 -0.83 12.58 -6.84
N LYS A 105 -1.38 11.80 -7.78
CA LYS A 105 -2.35 12.31 -8.76
C LYS A 105 -3.70 12.68 -8.12
N ALA A 106 -4.12 11.99 -7.07
CA ALA A 106 -5.33 12.32 -6.33
C ALA A 106 -5.25 13.69 -5.65
N LEU A 107 -4.05 14.07 -5.16
CA LEU A 107 -3.81 15.41 -4.62
C LEU A 107 -3.69 16.47 -5.72
N LYS A 108 -2.90 16.19 -6.77
CA LYS A 108 -2.58 17.17 -7.83
C LYS A 108 -3.76 17.44 -8.77
N ASP A 109 -4.66 16.47 -8.93
CA ASP A 109 -5.81 16.55 -9.83
C ASP A 109 -7.02 15.82 -9.23
N PRO A 110 -7.71 16.43 -8.24
CA PRO A 110 -8.78 15.77 -7.52
C PRO A 110 -10.01 15.47 -8.38
N ASP A 111 -10.31 16.30 -9.39
CA ASP A 111 -11.46 16.07 -10.27
C ASP A 111 -11.24 14.85 -11.16
N TRP A 112 -10.03 14.69 -11.71
CA TRP A 112 -9.64 13.46 -12.39
C TRP A 112 -9.79 12.23 -11.47
N PHE A 113 -9.36 12.33 -10.22
CA PHE A 113 -9.49 11.20 -9.28
C PHE A 113 -10.96 10.84 -9.00
N ARG A 114 -11.85 11.83 -8.83
CA ARG A 114 -13.30 11.61 -8.71
C ARG A 114 -13.86 10.86 -9.92
N ASP A 115 -13.52 11.32 -11.12
CA ASP A 115 -14.00 10.69 -12.35
C ASP A 115 -13.52 9.23 -12.48
N ILE A 116 -12.27 8.97 -12.14
CA ILE A 116 -11.69 7.62 -12.11
C ILE A 116 -12.37 6.74 -11.05
N CYS A 117 -12.64 7.25 -9.84
CA CYS A 117 -13.38 6.53 -8.82
C CYS A 117 -14.78 6.13 -9.31
N ARG A 118 -15.54 7.08 -9.90
CA ARG A 118 -16.88 6.83 -10.42
C ARG A 118 -16.89 5.83 -11.58
N LYS A 119 -15.87 5.87 -12.43
CA LYS A 119 -15.71 4.94 -13.55
C LYS A 119 -15.36 3.53 -13.10
N TYR A 120 -14.54 3.40 -12.05
CA TYR A 120 -14.07 2.13 -11.50
C TYR A 120 -14.47 1.98 -10.02
N PRO A 121 -15.77 1.88 -9.72
CA PRO A 121 -16.27 1.89 -8.34
C PRO A 121 -15.70 0.73 -7.54
N ALA A 122 -15.31 1.00 -6.29
CA ALA A 122 -14.72 0.05 -5.35
C ALA A 122 -13.41 -0.63 -5.84
N ARG A 123 -12.74 -0.06 -6.85
CA ARG A 123 -11.46 -0.58 -7.39
C ARG A 123 -10.29 0.41 -7.33
N ILE A 124 -10.56 1.65 -6.92
CA ILE A 124 -9.55 2.69 -6.74
C ILE A 124 -9.30 2.88 -5.24
N VAL A 125 -8.04 2.79 -4.82
CA VAL A 125 -7.60 3.00 -3.44
C VAL A 125 -6.90 4.35 -3.36
N LEU A 126 -7.30 5.17 -2.39
CA LEU A 126 -6.64 6.44 -2.12
C LEU A 126 -5.39 6.18 -1.29
N GLY A 127 -4.21 6.40 -1.89
CA GLY A 127 -2.93 6.32 -1.19
C GLY A 127 -2.60 7.66 -0.52
N ILE A 128 -2.43 7.66 0.80
CA ILE A 128 -2.08 8.84 1.59
C ILE A 128 -0.80 8.56 2.35
N ASP A 129 0.31 9.01 1.79
CA ASP A 129 1.59 8.98 2.49
C ASP A 129 1.76 10.30 3.25
N ALA A 130 1.98 10.23 4.55
CA ALA A 130 2.01 11.40 5.43
C ALA A 130 3.38 11.58 6.09
N ARG A 131 3.84 12.83 6.10
CA ARG A 131 4.98 13.31 6.88
C ARG A 131 4.48 14.42 7.80
N ASP A 132 4.61 14.20 9.11
CA ASP A 132 4.14 15.14 10.14
C ASP A 132 2.66 15.53 10.01
N GLY A 133 1.82 14.59 9.54
CA GLY A 133 0.38 14.78 9.35
C GLY A 133 -0.04 15.41 8.01
N CYS A 134 0.92 15.89 7.21
CA CYS A 134 0.68 16.43 5.87
C CYS A 134 1.03 15.42 4.78
N VAL A 135 0.32 15.50 3.65
CA VAL A 135 0.50 14.58 2.52
C VAL A 135 1.83 14.84 1.83
N ALA A 136 2.61 13.79 1.64
CA ALA A 136 3.81 13.80 0.82
C ALA A 136 3.53 13.17 -0.56
N THR A 137 4.20 13.66 -1.60
CA THR A 137 4.01 13.25 -2.99
C THR A 137 5.35 12.93 -3.67
N ASP A 138 5.25 12.47 -4.92
CA ASP A 138 6.39 12.25 -5.82
C ASP A 138 7.44 11.30 -5.22
N GLY A 139 6.98 10.16 -4.66
CA GLY A 139 7.86 9.20 -4.01
C GLY A 139 8.49 9.73 -2.72
N TRP A 140 7.75 10.57 -1.98
CA TRP A 140 8.12 11.19 -0.70
C TRP A 140 9.17 12.29 -0.81
N LEU A 141 9.45 12.77 -2.02
CA LEU A 141 10.39 13.86 -2.28
C LEU A 141 9.81 15.22 -1.93
N GLU A 142 8.50 15.41 -2.08
CA GLU A 142 7.80 16.66 -1.78
C GLU A 142 6.83 16.47 -0.61
N THR A 143 6.78 17.44 0.31
CA THR A 143 5.72 17.51 1.33
C THR A 143 4.79 18.68 0.98
N SER A 144 3.51 18.38 0.80
CA SER A 144 2.49 19.41 0.55
C SER A 144 2.03 20.08 1.85
N THR A 145 1.22 21.13 1.73
CA THR A 145 0.51 21.74 2.87
C THR A 145 -0.84 21.08 3.17
N MET A 146 -1.25 20.09 2.37
CA MET A 146 -2.55 19.41 2.53
C MET A 146 -2.49 18.47 3.73
N PRO A 147 -3.36 18.61 4.74
CA PRO A 147 -3.48 17.64 5.82
C PRO A 147 -4.02 16.31 5.31
N ALA A 148 -3.47 15.19 5.81
CA ALA A 148 -3.86 13.86 5.36
C ALA A 148 -5.36 13.55 5.57
N ILE A 149 -5.91 14.01 6.70
CA ILE A 149 -7.34 13.81 7.03
C ILE A 149 -8.23 14.62 6.08
N GLU A 150 -7.84 15.85 5.74
CA GLU A 150 -8.61 16.68 4.82
C GLU A 150 -8.66 16.07 3.42
N LEU A 151 -7.54 15.52 2.93
CA LEU A 151 -7.50 14.80 1.67
C LEU A 151 -8.43 13.57 1.68
N ALA A 152 -8.46 12.80 2.77
CA ALA A 152 -9.37 11.67 2.91
C ALA A 152 -10.85 12.11 2.85
N GLN A 153 -11.19 13.17 3.57
CA GLN A 153 -12.57 13.68 3.66
C GLN A 153 -13.07 14.28 2.35
N GLN A 154 -12.18 14.87 1.55
CA GLN A 154 -12.50 15.47 0.25
C GLN A 154 -13.18 14.51 -0.76
N PHE A 155 -13.00 13.19 -0.59
CA PHE A 155 -13.55 12.18 -1.48
C PHE A 155 -14.68 11.36 -0.87
N THR A 156 -15.24 11.77 0.27
CA THR A 156 -16.25 11.02 1.04
C THR A 156 -17.47 10.57 0.22
N ASP A 157 -17.86 11.34 -0.79
CA ASP A 157 -19.01 11.05 -1.66
C ASP A 157 -18.66 10.15 -2.87
N GLU A 158 -17.40 9.71 -3.00
CA GLU A 158 -16.93 8.89 -4.11
C GLU A 158 -16.81 7.41 -3.75
N PRO A 159 -16.95 6.48 -4.72
CA PRO A 159 -16.88 5.03 -4.46
C PRO A 159 -15.43 4.53 -4.33
N VAL A 160 -14.65 5.13 -3.43
CA VAL A 160 -13.28 4.72 -3.10
C VAL A 160 -13.30 3.35 -2.41
N ALA A 161 -12.40 2.45 -2.82
CA ALA A 161 -12.32 1.09 -2.31
C ALA A 161 -11.78 1.02 -0.87
N ALA A 162 -10.76 1.83 -0.58
CA ALA A 162 -10.09 1.94 0.71
C ALA A 162 -9.15 3.15 0.70
N ILE A 163 -8.71 3.55 1.89
CA ILE A 163 -7.53 4.39 2.10
C ILE A 163 -6.36 3.49 2.51
N VAL A 164 -5.23 3.63 1.83
CA VAL A 164 -3.94 3.16 2.35
C VAL A 164 -3.25 4.37 2.95
N TYR A 165 -3.08 4.37 4.26
CA TYR A 165 -2.41 5.45 4.98
C TYR A 165 -1.01 5.00 5.41
N THR A 166 0.03 5.70 4.96
CA THR A 166 1.41 5.43 5.32
C THR A 166 1.95 6.55 6.19
N ASP A 167 2.47 6.24 7.38
CA ASP A 167 3.31 7.19 8.12
C ASP A 167 4.77 6.99 7.71
N ILE A 168 5.29 7.95 6.93
CA ILE A 168 6.64 7.89 6.35
C ILE A 168 7.72 7.82 7.43
N ALA A 169 7.51 8.47 8.58
CA ALA A 169 8.50 8.47 9.66
C ALA A 169 8.65 7.10 10.33
N LYS A 170 7.61 6.25 10.24
CA LYS A 170 7.60 4.89 10.77
C LYS A 170 8.00 3.84 9.76
N ASP A 171 7.87 4.14 8.46
CA ASP A 171 8.10 3.14 7.44
C ASP A 171 9.57 2.68 7.35
N GLY A 172 9.77 1.36 7.32
CA GLY A 172 11.10 0.74 7.32
C GLY A 172 11.96 0.96 8.57
N MET A 173 11.46 1.62 9.63
CA MET A 173 12.22 2.00 10.83
C MET A 173 12.14 1.01 12.00
N LEU A 174 11.32 -0.02 11.87
CA LEU A 174 11.12 -1.04 12.90
C LEU A 174 10.67 -0.49 14.28
N ALA A 175 9.93 0.61 14.29
CA ALA A 175 9.60 1.38 15.51
C ALA A 175 8.11 1.34 15.89
N GLY A 176 7.36 0.35 15.40
CA GLY A 176 5.92 0.23 15.56
C GLY A 176 5.13 1.21 14.67
N PRO A 177 3.86 0.91 14.35
CA PRO A 177 3.01 1.80 13.56
C PRO A 177 2.59 3.03 14.37
N ASN A 178 2.24 4.13 13.69
CA ASN A 178 1.71 5.32 14.36
C ASN A 178 0.22 5.15 14.69
N LEU A 179 -0.06 4.48 15.81
CA LEU A 179 -1.43 4.18 16.26
C LEU A 179 -2.30 5.42 16.47
N SER A 180 -1.70 6.52 16.92
CA SER A 180 -2.43 7.78 17.11
C SER A 180 -2.91 8.36 15.78
N ALA A 181 -2.03 8.43 14.78
CA ALA A 181 -2.40 8.89 13.45
C ALA A 181 -3.41 7.96 12.77
N MET A 182 -3.20 6.64 12.87
CA MET A 182 -4.13 5.64 12.32
C MET A 182 -5.52 5.73 12.95
N GLY A 183 -5.60 5.90 14.27
CA GLY A 183 -6.87 6.08 14.99
C GLY A 183 -7.61 7.34 14.53
N LYS A 184 -6.89 8.45 14.35
CA LYS A 184 -7.48 9.70 13.82
C LYS A 184 -7.98 9.51 12.38
N MET A 185 -7.20 8.87 11.51
CA MET A 185 -7.61 8.58 10.14
C MET A 185 -8.86 7.69 10.10
N LYS A 186 -8.90 6.62 10.91
CA LYS A 186 -10.07 5.73 10.99
C LYS A 186 -11.32 6.45 11.48
N GLN A 187 -11.19 7.32 12.48
CA GLN A 187 -12.33 8.11 12.99
C GLN A 187 -12.85 9.13 11.98
N ALA A 188 -11.98 9.68 11.14
CA ALA A 188 -12.33 10.71 10.18
C ALA A 188 -12.78 10.18 8.81
N SER A 189 -12.53 8.89 8.52
CA SER A 189 -12.79 8.25 7.23
C SER A 189 -14.09 7.43 7.24
N VAL A 190 -14.88 7.55 6.19
CA VAL A 190 -16.00 6.64 5.90
C VAL A 190 -15.55 5.35 5.18
N PHE A 191 -14.34 5.35 4.62
CA PHE A 191 -13.77 4.25 3.86
C PHE A 191 -13.05 3.23 4.74
N PRO A 192 -12.90 1.99 4.26
CA PRO A 192 -11.95 1.05 4.84
C PRO A 192 -10.56 1.67 4.95
N VAL A 193 -9.91 1.57 6.11
CA VAL A 193 -8.58 2.13 6.34
C VAL A 193 -7.57 1.00 6.51
N VAL A 194 -6.55 1.01 5.67
CA VAL A 194 -5.43 0.05 5.68
C VAL A 194 -4.18 0.78 6.16
N ALA A 195 -3.60 0.30 7.27
CA ALA A 195 -2.34 0.80 7.77
C ALA A 195 -1.18 0.38 6.87
N SER A 196 -0.27 1.29 6.57
CA SER A 196 1.01 1.00 5.94
C SER A 196 2.15 1.64 6.75
N GLY A 197 3.26 0.93 6.87
CA GLY A 197 4.45 1.39 7.57
C GLY A 197 4.52 1.08 9.07
N GLY A 198 5.69 0.62 9.51
CA GLY A 198 6.05 0.50 10.92
C GLY A 198 5.60 -0.76 11.66
N VAL A 199 4.82 -1.67 11.05
CA VAL A 199 4.39 -2.92 11.71
C VAL A 199 5.57 -3.88 11.90
N THR A 200 5.92 -4.21 13.14
CA THR A 200 7.05 -5.09 13.46
C THR A 200 6.70 -6.35 14.23
N THR A 201 5.60 -6.34 14.98
CA THR A 201 5.24 -7.44 15.87
C THR A 201 3.77 -7.85 15.72
N SER A 202 3.46 -9.05 16.19
CA SER A 202 2.07 -9.51 16.32
C SER A 202 1.26 -8.63 17.27
N ASP A 203 1.89 -7.97 18.25
CA ASP A 203 1.17 -7.04 19.13
C ASP A 203 0.79 -5.74 18.41
N ASP A 204 1.64 -5.21 17.52
CA ASP A 204 1.27 -4.09 16.64
C ASP A 204 0.01 -4.42 15.82
N VAL A 205 -0.05 -5.64 15.27
CA VAL A 205 -1.22 -6.12 14.54
C VAL A 205 -2.46 -6.16 15.43
N ARG A 206 -2.35 -6.63 16.68
CA ARG A 206 -3.48 -6.59 17.64
C ARG A 206 -3.90 -5.16 17.97
N GLN A 207 -2.94 -4.24 18.13
CA GLN A 207 -3.22 -2.84 18.41
C GLN A 207 -3.94 -2.16 17.24
N LEU A 208 -3.54 -2.42 16.00
CA LEU A 208 -4.23 -1.95 14.80
C LEU A 208 -5.65 -2.54 14.67
N ALA A 209 -5.81 -3.84 14.97
CA ALA A 209 -7.14 -4.47 14.97
C ALA A 209 -8.08 -3.87 16.04
N ARG A 210 -7.56 -3.53 17.24
CA ARG A 210 -8.33 -2.83 18.29
C ARG A 210 -8.78 -1.42 17.88
N LEU A 211 -8.04 -0.77 16.99
CA LEU A 211 -8.45 0.49 16.35
C LEU A 211 -9.50 0.29 15.24
N GLN A 212 -9.95 -0.95 15.01
CA GLN A 212 -10.92 -1.32 13.98
C GLN A 212 -10.46 -0.98 12.56
N LEU A 213 -9.14 -1.03 12.31
CA LEU A 213 -8.63 -0.93 10.95
C LEU A 213 -9.04 -2.14 10.12
N ASP A 214 -9.23 -1.89 8.83
CA ASP A 214 -9.73 -2.90 7.88
C ASP A 214 -8.59 -3.78 7.37
N GLY A 215 -7.36 -3.25 7.35
CA GLY A 215 -6.18 -4.04 7.09
C GLY A 215 -4.88 -3.40 7.55
N CYS A 216 -3.79 -4.14 7.41
CA CYS A 216 -2.45 -3.57 7.42
C CYS A 216 -1.55 -4.21 6.37
N ILE A 217 -0.65 -3.40 5.84
CA ILE A 217 0.40 -3.78 4.90
C ILE A 217 1.68 -4.05 5.71
N ILE A 218 2.29 -5.20 5.46
CA ILE A 218 3.52 -5.61 6.14
C ILE A 218 4.57 -5.97 5.11
N GLY A 219 5.71 -5.26 5.17
CA GLY A 219 6.81 -5.41 4.23
C GLY A 219 8.06 -5.98 4.88
N ARG A 220 9.02 -5.10 5.16
CA ARG A 220 10.38 -5.40 5.64
C ARG A 220 10.46 -6.50 6.71
N THR A 221 9.59 -6.48 7.71
CA THR A 221 9.62 -7.42 8.84
C THR A 221 9.31 -8.86 8.47
N LEU A 222 8.52 -9.10 7.42
CA LEU A 222 8.29 -10.44 6.86
C LEU A 222 9.55 -10.95 6.14
N TYR A 223 10.21 -10.07 5.38
CA TYR A 223 11.44 -10.43 4.66
C TYR A 223 12.61 -10.71 5.60
N GLU A 224 12.76 -9.92 6.67
CA GLU A 224 13.81 -10.08 7.69
C GLU A 224 13.49 -11.19 8.70
N GLY A 225 12.31 -11.83 8.61
CA GLY A 225 11.89 -12.93 9.48
C GLY A 225 11.59 -12.53 10.93
N GLN A 226 11.56 -11.23 11.23
CA GLN A 226 11.23 -10.70 12.57
C GLN A 226 9.77 -10.95 12.96
N LEU A 227 8.89 -10.98 11.95
CA LEU A 227 7.48 -11.35 12.09
C LEU A 227 7.18 -12.42 11.06
N GLN A 228 6.62 -13.55 11.49
CA GLN A 228 6.10 -14.56 10.58
C GLN A 228 4.71 -14.15 10.11
N LEU A 229 4.39 -14.35 8.82
CA LEU A 229 3.08 -13.98 8.28
C LEU A 229 1.94 -14.72 9.01
N ALA A 230 2.14 -16.01 9.31
CA ALA A 230 1.17 -16.82 10.05
C ALA A 230 0.84 -16.23 11.44
N ASP A 231 1.83 -15.65 12.13
CA ASP A 231 1.63 -15.01 13.43
C ASP A 231 0.84 -13.71 13.30
N ALA A 232 1.14 -12.91 12.26
CA ALA A 232 0.40 -11.70 11.94
C ALA A 232 -1.08 -12.01 11.61
N LEU A 233 -1.33 -13.02 10.77
CA LEU A 233 -2.68 -13.48 10.43
C LEU A 233 -3.44 -13.96 11.67
N THR A 234 -2.79 -14.72 12.54
CA THR A 234 -3.38 -15.19 13.80
C THR A 234 -3.72 -14.02 14.72
N ALA A 235 -2.81 -13.07 14.88
CA ALA A 235 -3.03 -11.87 15.69
C ALA A 235 -4.20 -11.04 15.18
N ALA A 236 -4.33 -10.87 13.86
CA ALA A 236 -5.43 -10.14 13.25
C ALA A 236 -6.79 -10.82 13.49
N ARG A 237 -6.86 -12.16 13.42
CA ARG A 237 -8.08 -12.94 13.68
C ARG A 237 -8.50 -12.90 15.15
N GLN A 238 -7.56 -12.93 16.09
CA GLN A 238 -7.84 -12.96 17.54
C GLN A 238 -8.31 -11.62 18.12
N ALA A 239 -7.98 -10.51 17.45
CA ALA A 239 -8.27 -9.16 17.92
C ALA A 239 -9.43 -8.49 17.16
N SER A 240 -10.02 -9.17 16.17
CA SER A 240 -11.21 -8.73 15.44
C SER A 240 -12.50 -9.20 16.11
#